data_AF-A0A246NAE8-F1
#
_entry.id   AF-A0A246NAE8-F1
#
_cell.length_a   1.000
_cell.length_b   1.000
_cell.length_c   1.000
_cell.angle_alpha   90.00
_cell.angle_beta   90.00
_cell.angle_gamma   90.00
#
_symmetry.space_group_name_H-M   'P 1'
#
loop_
_entity.id
_entity.type
_entity.pdbx_description
1 polymer ?
#
loop_
_entity_poly.entity_id
_entity_poly.type
_entity_poly.pdbx_seq_one_letter_code
_entity_poly.pdbx_strand_id
1 'polypeptide(L)'
;MQNGKNAEANSGSIVDGTNQQCTTKVVSKSVFENYSCDRDVAQVQTCARTGSIQVTGSRETYNTQLVLNAANSTAVILDNYWVRYDFTVPDDGVVSSGTWAFTYPRSPSYHGESGDRLWYSIKALDFQTDRAKPNRNGDAAISPQRVTKGQTVSLYLRYNTDGHYDTGRDGLIRAVSNGNYVFQVIFPLQAERDTTTSTVVWSESCGFDKSKATGTAGTVCTDPGGSRTVNQNGKDYTQSASCWQYSDAYIVPVSSTGNCSTLMANKNCTVSARSCT
;
A
#
# COMPACT_ATOMS: atom_id res chain seq x y z
N MET A 1 -39.70 -13.65 -107.27
CA MET A 1 -38.96 -12.80 -106.32
C MET A 1 -39.66 -11.44 -106.16
N GLN A 2 -40.91 -11.41 -105.67
CA GLN A 2 -41.68 -10.16 -105.53
C GLN A 2 -41.66 -9.63 -104.09
N ASN A 3 -41.59 -10.51 -103.09
CA ASN A 3 -41.67 -10.13 -101.67
C ASN A 3 -40.39 -9.46 -101.14
N GLY A 4 -39.21 -9.87 -101.64
CA GLY A 4 -37.93 -9.26 -101.24
C GLY A 4 -37.75 -7.83 -101.76
N LYS A 5 -38.23 -7.54 -102.98
CA LYS A 5 -38.18 -6.18 -103.55
C LYS A 5 -39.10 -5.20 -102.82
N ASN A 6 -40.22 -5.68 -102.28
CA ASN A 6 -41.10 -4.86 -101.44
C ASN A 6 -40.49 -4.54 -100.07
N ALA A 7 -39.69 -5.44 -99.49
CA ALA A 7 -39.00 -5.17 -98.22
C ALA A 7 -37.88 -4.12 -98.41
N GLU A 8 -37.16 -4.17 -99.52
CA GLU A 8 -36.10 -3.20 -99.87
C GLU A 8 -36.69 -1.81 -100.16
N ALA A 9 -37.76 -1.73 -100.95
CA ALA A 9 -38.43 -0.48 -101.29
C ALA A 9 -39.06 0.24 -100.07
N ASN A 10 -39.45 -0.51 -99.04
CA ASN A 10 -40.04 0.03 -97.82
C ASN A 10 -39.06 0.09 -96.63
N SER A 11 -37.78 -0.21 -96.85
CA SER A 11 -36.77 -0.18 -95.77
C SER A 11 -36.53 1.23 -95.22
N GLY A 12 -36.66 2.27 -96.06
CA GLY A 12 -36.53 3.66 -95.67
C GLY A 12 -37.57 4.10 -94.63
N SER A 13 -38.82 3.63 -94.74
CA SER A 13 -39.89 4.02 -93.81
C SER A 13 -39.76 3.38 -92.42
N ILE A 14 -38.98 2.30 -92.27
CA ILE A 14 -38.75 1.65 -90.98
C ILE A 14 -37.77 2.46 -90.12
N VAL A 15 -36.81 3.16 -90.73
CA VAL A 15 -35.72 3.87 -90.02
C VAL A 15 -35.86 5.38 -90.00
N ASP A 16 -36.76 5.97 -90.80
CA ASP A 16 -36.99 7.42 -90.89
C ASP A 16 -37.90 7.99 -89.78
N GLY A 17 -38.41 7.14 -88.89
CA GLY A 17 -39.25 7.55 -87.76
C GLY A 17 -40.72 7.82 -88.09
N THR A 18 -41.18 7.53 -89.32
CA THR A 18 -42.59 7.70 -89.72
C THR A 18 -43.44 6.43 -89.53
N ASN A 19 -42.81 5.28 -89.28
CA ASN A 19 -43.48 4.01 -89.05
C ASN A 19 -44.07 3.89 -87.63
N GLN A 20 -45.39 3.69 -87.55
CA GLN A 20 -46.14 3.56 -86.29
C GLN A 20 -45.67 2.40 -85.38
N GLN A 21 -44.86 1.46 -85.88
CA GLN A 21 -44.33 0.34 -85.09
C GLN A 21 -43.01 0.65 -84.37
N CYS A 22 -42.34 1.79 -84.67
CA CYS A 22 -41.09 2.17 -84.03
C CYS A 22 -41.28 3.45 -83.22
N THR A 23 -41.41 3.33 -81.90
CA THR A 23 -41.46 4.49 -80.99
C THR A 23 -40.08 4.79 -80.44
N THR A 24 -39.62 6.03 -80.62
CA THR A 24 -38.36 6.52 -80.07
C THR A 24 -38.43 6.54 -78.55
N LYS A 25 -37.64 5.71 -77.86
CA LYS A 25 -37.48 5.78 -76.40
C LYS A 25 -36.18 6.48 -76.04
N VAL A 26 -36.28 7.52 -75.22
CA VAL A 26 -35.11 8.15 -74.59
C VAL A 26 -34.59 7.19 -73.53
N VAL A 27 -33.40 6.65 -73.75
CA VAL A 27 -32.68 5.83 -72.76
C VAL A 27 -31.73 6.76 -72.01
N SER A 28 -32.04 7.05 -70.74
CA SER A 28 -31.12 7.78 -69.88
C SER A 28 -29.94 6.88 -69.50
N LYS A 29 -28.77 7.13 -70.11
CA LYS A 29 -27.51 6.50 -69.66
C LYS A 29 -26.91 7.37 -68.56
N SER A 30 -26.80 6.83 -67.35
CA SER A 30 -26.08 7.48 -66.26
C SER A 30 -24.58 7.41 -66.52
N VAL A 31 -23.93 8.55 -66.66
CA VAL A 31 -22.45 8.66 -66.68
C VAL A 31 -21.99 8.79 -65.23
N PHE A 32 -21.05 7.94 -64.82
CA PHE A 32 -20.45 8.00 -63.49
C PHE A 32 -19.04 8.60 -63.61
N GLU A 33 -18.78 9.67 -62.86
CA GLU A 33 -17.47 10.30 -62.76
C GLU A 33 -16.81 9.92 -61.43
N ASN A 34 -15.51 9.62 -61.47
CA ASN A 34 -14.73 9.27 -60.28
C ASN A 34 -13.91 10.48 -59.82
N TYR A 35 -13.98 10.77 -58.52
CA TYR A 35 -13.21 11.81 -57.85
C TYR A 35 -12.32 11.18 -56.78
N SER A 36 -11.12 11.74 -56.59
CA SER A 36 -10.19 11.33 -55.53
C SER A 36 -9.93 12.49 -54.58
N CYS A 37 -9.72 12.16 -53.31
CA CYS A 37 -9.41 13.11 -52.25
C CYS A 37 -8.66 12.38 -51.12
N ASP A 38 -7.92 13.13 -50.33
CA ASP A 38 -7.11 12.65 -49.23
C ASP A 38 -7.70 13.12 -47.90
N ARG A 39 -7.76 12.19 -46.95
CA ARG A 39 -8.08 12.49 -45.56
C ARG A 39 -6.79 12.54 -44.75
N ASP A 40 -6.75 13.41 -43.76
CA ASP A 40 -5.60 13.45 -42.85
C ASP A 40 -5.53 12.14 -42.05
N VAL A 41 -4.31 11.63 -41.91
CA VAL A 41 -4.01 10.39 -41.19
C VAL A 41 -3.98 10.61 -39.68
N ALA A 42 -4.23 9.54 -38.92
CA ALA A 42 -4.11 9.59 -37.46
C ALA A 42 -2.69 10.03 -37.05
N GLN A 43 -2.61 10.87 -36.02
CA GLN A 43 -1.36 11.40 -35.51
C GLN A 43 -0.88 10.59 -34.31
N VAL A 44 0.44 10.40 -34.18
CA VAL A 44 1.03 9.79 -32.99
C VAL A 44 1.34 10.87 -31.97
N GLN A 45 0.78 10.75 -30.78
CA GLN A 45 1.05 11.65 -29.65
C GLN A 45 1.57 10.87 -28.47
N THR A 46 2.40 11.50 -27.65
CA THR A 46 3.10 10.83 -26.55
C THR A 46 2.66 11.34 -25.19
N CYS A 47 2.54 10.42 -24.24
CA CYS A 47 2.42 10.72 -22.82
C CYS A 47 3.74 10.37 -22.11
N ALA A 48 4.14 11.18 -21.15
CA ALA A 48 5.21 10.82 -20.23
C ALA A 48 4.60 10.08 -19.03
N ARG A 49 5.14 8.89 -18.73
CA ARG A 49 4.83 8.14 -17.52
C ARG A 49 6.07 8.06 -16.66
N THR A 50 6.10 8.86 -15.59
CA THR A 50 7.28 9.07 -14.74
C THR A 50 7.09 8.39 -13.40
N GLY A 51 8.06 7.56 -13.03
CA GLY A 51 8.16 6.89 -11.75
C GLY A 51 8.85 7.79 -10.73
N SER A 52 8.32 7.84 -9.52
CA SER A 52 8.96 8.51 -8.38
C SER A 52 8.90 7.63 -7.15
N ILE A 53 9.83 7.83 -6.21
CA ILE A 53 9.80 7.13 -4.94
C ILE A 53 8.85 7.88 -4.01
N GLN A 54 7.79 7.21 -3.58
CA GLN A 54 6.92 7.69 -2.51
C GLN A 54 7.26 6.96 -1.23
N VAL A 55 7.59 7.73 -0.20
CA VAL A 55 7.73 7.23 1.17
C VAL A 55 6.44 7.56 1.92
N THR A 56 5.87 6.56 2.58
CA THR A 56 4.64 6.68 3.39
C THR A 56 4.89 6.17 4.80
N GLY A 57 3.98 6.48 5.71
CA GLY A 57 4.12 6.16 7.13
C GLY A 57 4.83 7.26 7.92
N SER A 58 5.04 7.00 9.20
CA SER A 58 5.52 7.95 10.19
C SER A 58 6.30 7.23 11.29
N ARG A 59 7.16 7.98 11.98
CA ARG A 59 7.62 7.60 13.31
C ARG A 59 6.58 8.04 14.31
N GLU A 60 6.10 7.10 15.11
CA GLU A 60 5.03 7.33 16.06
C GLU A 60 5.40 6.80 17.43
N THR A 61 4.94 7.51 18.46
CA THR A 61 4.93 7.00 19.83
C THR A 61 3.56 6.44 20.16
N TYR A 62 3.51 5.33 20.88
CA TYR A 62 2.28 4.78 21.43
C TYR A 62 2.49 4.32 22.88
N ASN A 63 1.41 4.33 23.65
CA ASN A 63 1.46 3.91 25.04
C ASN A 63 1.25 2.41 25.16
N THR A 64 2.15 1.75 25.85
CA THR A 64 2.08 0.34 26.25
C THR A 64 2.64 0.20 27.67
N GLN A 65 2.96 -1.01 28.11
CA GLN A 65 3.47 -1.28 29.45
C GLN A 65 4.61 -2.30 29.43
N LEU A 66 5.60 -2.09 30.30
CA LEU A 66 6.56 -3.10 30.70
C LEU A 66 6.04 -3.78 31.97
N VAL A 67 5.65 -5.05 31.85
CA VAL A 67 5.05 -5.82 32.94
C VAL A 67 6.05 -6.84 33.46
N LEU A 68 6.49 -6.66 34.70
CA LEU A 68 7.37 -7.56 35.42
C LEU A 68 6.53 -8.40 36.39
N ASN A 69 6.03 -9.54 35.93
CA ASN A 69 5.28 -10.48 36.78
C ASN A 69 6.16 -11.69 37.08
N ALA A 70 6.53 -11.88 38.34
CA ALA A 70 7.44 -12.96 38.76
C ALA A 70 6.96 -14.37 38.31
N ALA A 71 5.66 -14.60 38.19
CA ALA A 71 5.10 -15.87 37.73
C ALA A 71 5.40 -16.17 36.24
N ASN A 72 5.75 -15.14 35.45
CA ASN A 72 6.04 -15.27 34.02
C ASN A 72 7.55 -15.43 33.73
N SER A 73 8.37 -15.65 34.75
CA SER A 73 9.81 -15.79 34.62
C SER A 73 10.35 -16.87 35.56
N THR A 74 11.59 -17.29 35.33
CA THR A 74 12.24 -18.32 36.14
C THR A 74 13.03 -17.66 37.27
N ALA A 75 12.89 -18.20 38.47
CA ALA A 75 13.63 -17.72 39.64
C ALA A 75 15.13 -18.03 39.52
N VAL A 76 15.96 -17.00 39.67
CA VAL A 76 17.41 -17.10 39.80
C VAL A 76 17.81 -16.70 41.21
N ILE A 77 18.40 -17.63 41.95
CA ILE A 77 18.87 -17.39 43.33
C ILE A 77 20.17 -16.57 43.27
N LEU A 78 20.21 -15.50 44.04
CA LEU A 78 21.38 -14.63 44.19
C LEU A 78 21.87 -14.60 45.65
N ASP A 79 23.01 -13.94 45.86
CA ASP A 79 23.55 -13.64 47.18
C ASP A 79 22.57 -12.82 48.03
N ASN A 80 22.76 -12.87 49.34
CA ASN A 80 21.90 -12.21 50.32
C ASN A 80 20.41 -12.57 50.17
N TYR A 81 20.13 -13.78 49.66
CA TYR A 81 18.80 -14.38 49.54
C TYR A 81 17.84 -13.61 48.63
N TRP A 82 18.38 -12.82 47.70
CA TRP A 82 17.59 -12.23 46.63
C TRP A 82 17.21 -13.29 45.60
N VAL A 83 16.04 -13.10 45.01
CA VAL A 83 15.56 -13.89 43.88
C VAL A 83 15.34 -12.94 42.71
N ARG A 84 16.02 -13.18 41.60
CA ARG A 84 15.89 -12.42 40.36
C ARG A 84 14.96 -13.13 39.39
N TYR A 85 14.14 -12.35 38.70
CA TYR A 85 13.26 -12.76 37.61
C TYR A 85 13.55 -11.84 36.43
N ASP A 86 13.89 -12.41 35.28
CA ASP A 86 14.33 -11.67 34.10
C ASP A 86 13.20 -11.56 33.07
N PHE A 87 13.07 -10.38 32.44
CA PHE A 87 12.04 -10.06 31.46
C PHE A 87 12.66 -9.39 30.24
N THR A 88 12.10 -9.67 29.07
CA THR A 88 12.52 -9.05 27.82
C THR A 88 11.65 -7.83 27.54
N VAL A 89 12.28 -6.68 27.31
CA VAL A 89 11.60 -5.45 26.92
C VAL A 89 10.91 -5.65 25.56
N PRO A 90 9.60 -5.37 25.45
CA PRO A 90 8.82 -5.69 24.25
C PRO A 90 9.10 -4.76 23.08
N ASP A 91 9.37 -3.47 23.37
CA ASP A 91 9.50 -2.40 22.39
C ASP A 91 10.52 -1.35 22.86
N ASP A 92 11.14 -0.67 21.90
CA ASP A 92 11.99 0.49 22.17
C ASP A 92 11.16 1.64 22.71
N GLY A 93 11.67 2.38 23.69
CA GLY A 93 10.95 3.54 24.22
C GLY A 93 11.47 4.04 25.55
N VAL A 94 10.63 4.81 26.24
CA VAL A 94 10.92 5.35 27.57
C VAL A 94 9.96 4.77 28.59
N VAL A 95 10.49 4.14 29.63
CA VAL A 95 9.70 3.73 30.80
C VAL A 95 9.67 4.84 31.83
N SER A 96 8.54 4.97 32.54
CA SER A 96 8.34 5.96 33.60
C SER A 96 7.74 5.34 34.85
N SER A 97 7.59 6.14 35.93
CA SER A 97 7.01 5.71 37.21
C SER A 97 5.72 4.93 37.02
N GLY A 98 5.65 3.79 37.71
CA GLY A 98 4.58 2.82 37.58
C GLY A 98 4.00 2.43 38.92
N THR A 99 3.51 1.19 39.00
CA THR A 99 2.96 0.63 40.24
C THR A 99 3.52 -0.75 40.51
N TRP A 100 3.57 -1.12 41.79
CA TRP A 100 3.81 -2.49 42.21
C TRP A 100 2.58 -3.03 42.94
N ALA A 101 2.38 -4.33 42.84
CA ALA A 101 1.35 -5.06 43.57
C ALA A 101 1.91 -6.41 44.06
N PHE A 102 1.61 -6.73 45.30
CA PHE A 102 1.79 -8.07 45.85
C PHE A 102 0.43 -8.62 46.26
N THR A 103 -0.07 -9.62 45.52
CA THR A 103 -1.37 -10.24 45.75
C THR A 103 -1.20 -11.65 46.34
N TYR A 104 -2.10 -12.02 47.26
CA TYR A 104 -2.23 -13.37 47.79
C TYR A 104 -3.64 -13.91 47.49
N PRO A 105 -3.89 -14.46 46.28
CA PRO A 105 -5.24 -14.82 45.82
C PRO A 105 -5.96 -15.85 46.70
N ARG A 106 -5.23 -16.74 47.39
CA ARG A 106 -5.84 -17.75 48.29
C ARG A 106 -6.32 -17.16 49.61
N SER A 107 -5.90 -15.94 49.95
CA SER A 107 -6.38 -15.22 51.12
C SER A 107 -6.42 -13.71 50.85
N PRO A 108 -7.40 -13.22 50.06
CA PRO A 108 -7.43 -11.83 49.59
C PRO A 108 -7.59 -10.79 50.70
N SER A 109 -8.18 -11.17 51.84
CA SER A 109 -8.36 -10.32 53.03
C SER A 109 -7.16 -10.29 53.95
N TYR A 110 -6.11 -11.08 53.68
CA TYR A 110 -4.93 -11.15 54.51
C TYR A 110 -3.92 -10.06 54.14
N HIS A 111 -3.68 -9.11 55.04
CA HIS A 111 -2.76 -7.98 54.77
C HIS A 111 -1.43 -8.06 55.54
N GLY A 112 -1.11 -9.21 56.14
CA GLY A 112 0.17 -9.41 56.87
C GLY A 112 0.32 -8.52 58.11
N GLU A 113 -0.76 -8.30 58.85
CA GLU A 113 -0.82 -7.35 59.97
C GLU A 113 -0.34 -7.93 61.31
N SER A 114 -0.17 -9.26 61.41
CA SER A 114 0.38 -9.88 62.61
C SER A 114 1.88 -9.57 62.75
N GLY A 115 2.19 -8.60 63.62
CA GLY A 115 3.51 -8.27 64.17
C GLY A 115 4.64 -8.17 63.15
N ASP A 116 4.70 -7.09 62.35
CA ASP A 116 5.87 -6.58 61.59
C ASP A 116 6.87 -7.57 60.92
N ARG A 117 6.51 -8.84 60.69
CA ARG A 117 7.48 -9.91 60.32
C ARG A 117 7.31 -10.50 58.92
N LEU A 118 6.47 -9.88 58.09
CA LEU A 118 6.13 -10.35 56.73
C LEU A 118 6.41 -9.29 55.66
N TRP A 119 7.54 -8.61 55.81
CA TRP A 119 7.99 -7.64 54.83
C TRP A 119 8.70 -8.32 53.68
N TYR A 120 8.40 -7.86 52.48
CA TYR A 120 9.09 -8.25 51.26
C TYR A 120 9.76 -7.03 50.67
N SER A 121 10.97 -7.24 50.18
CA SER A 121 11.65 -6.25 49.36
C SER A 121 11.39 -6.52 47.89
N ILE A 122 11.09 -5.47 47.14
CA ILE A 122 10.91 -5.48 45.69
C ILE A 122 11.87 -4.47 45.10
N LYS A 123 12.61 -4.84 44.05
CA LYS A 123 13.41 -3.92 43.24
C LYS A 123 13.22 -4.18 41.76
N ALA A 124 13.15 -3.12 40.97
CA ALA A 124 13.19 -3.18 39.52
C ALA A 124 13.65 -1.82 39.00
N LEU A 125 14.57 -1.79 38.04
CA LEU A 125 15.23 -0.54 37.62
C LEU A 125 15.81 0.19 38.85
N ASP A 126 15.54 1.49 39.01
CA ASP A 126 15.91 2.29 40.19
C ASP A 126 14.80 2.32 41.28
N PHE A 127 13.68 1.63 41.07
CA PHE A 127 12.65 1.47 42.10
C PHE A 127 13.07 0.45 43.15
N GLN A 128 12.83 0.77 44.42
CA GLN A 128 12.92 -0.17 45.53
C GLN A 128 11.89 0.12 46.62
N THR A 129 11.37 -0.94 47.23
CA THR A 129 10.62 -0.90 48.50
C THR A 129 11.04 -2.09 49.35
N ASP A 130 11.13 -1.90 50.66
CA ASP A 130 11.36 -2.95 51.66
C ASP A 130 10.09 -3.26 52.48
N ARG A 131 8.98 -2.59 52.16
CA ARG A 131 7.72 -2.63 52.91
C ARG A 131 6.55 -3.22 52.12
N ALA A 132 6.81 -4.14 51.20
CA ALA A 132 5.73 -4.84 50.52
C ALA A 132 5.10 -5.90 51.43
N LYS A 133 3.76 -5.92 51.51
CA LYS A 133 2.96 -6.92 52.25
C LYS A 133 1.93 -7.57 51.32
N PRO A 134 1.43 -8.77 51.67
CA PRO A 134 0.35 -9.41 50.91
C PRO A 134 -0.87 -8.52 50.76
N ASN A 135 -1.51 -8.58 49.59
CA ASN A 135 -2.68 -7.81 49.19
C ASN A 135 -2.50 -6.30 49.40
N ARG A 136 -1.31 -5.78 49.05
CA ARG A 136 -1.02 -4.35 48.99
C ARG A 136 -0.40 -3.98 47.65
N ASN A 137 -0.51 -2.70 47.33
CA ASN A 137 0.08 -2.07 46.17
C ASN A 137 0.65 -0.71 46.57
N GLY A 138 1.41 -0.11 45.66
CA GLY A 138 1.90 1.25 45.81
C GLY A 138 2.62 1.72 44.56
N ASP A 139 3.18 2.92 44.67
CA ASP A 139 3.91 3.54 43.56
C ASP A 139 5.28 2.88 43.37
N ALA A 140 5.62 2.61 42.12
CA ALA A 140 6.94 2.19 41.69
C ALA A 140 7.64 3.38 41.03
N ALA A 141 8.10 4.33 41.85
CA ALA A 141 8.75 5.54 41.38
C ALA A 141 10.13 5.24 40.78
N ILE A 142 10.35 5.70 39.55
CA ILE A 142 11.62 5.58 38.81
C ILE A 142 11.95 6.88 38.10
N SER A 143 13.24 7.11 37.85
CA SER A 143 13.67 8.11 36.89
C SER A 143 13.30 7.63 35.48
N PRO A 144 12.65 8.47 34.65
CA PRO A 144 12.36 8.09 33.27
C PRO A 144 13.65 7.70 32.55
N GLN A 145 13.64 6.52 31.92
CA GLN A 145 14.84 5.96 31.29
C GLN A 145 14.48 5.24 30.00
N ARG A 146 15.41 5.29 29.05
CA ARG A 146 15.26 4.62 27.75
C ARG A 146 15.53 3.13 27.90
N VAL A 147 14.69 2.33 27.27
CA VAL A 147 14.84 0.89 27.14
C VAL A 147 14.84 0.50 25.66
N THR A 148 15.52 -0.59 25.34
CA THR A 148 15.63 -1.10 23.97
C THR A 148 14.89 -2.42 23.85
N LYS A 149 14.20 -2.66 22.73
CA LYS A 149 13.56 -3.94 22.45
C LYS A 149 14.57 -5.08 22.55
N GLY A 150 14.21 -6.13 23.28
CA GLY A 150 15.11 -7.28 23.52
C GLY A 150 16.05 -7.11 24.72
N GLN A 151 16.16 -5.91 25.30
CA GLN A 151 16.92 -5.68 26.53
C GLN A 151 16.32 -6.52 27.67
N THR A 152 17.19 -7.06 28.54
CA THR A 152 16.76 -7.71 29.78
C THR A 152 16.56 -6.68 30.89
N VAL A 153 15.38 -6.68 31.51
CA VAL A 153 15.06 -5.97 32.75
C VAL A 153 14.68 -6.99 33.82
N SER A 154 15.19 -6.81 35.03
CA SER A 154 15.00 -7.77 36.11
C SER A 154 14.13 -7.22 37.24
N LEU A 155 13.26 -8.08 37.77
CA LEU A 155 12.58 -7.93 39.04
C LEU A 155 13.34 -8.71 40.10
N TYR A 156 13.61 -8.08 41.23
CA TYR A 156 14.26 -8.69 42.38
C TYR A 156 13.29 -8.73 43.54
N LEU A 157 13.15 -9.91 44.14
CA LEU A 157 12.32 -10.14 45.31
C LEU A 157 13.17 -10.69 46.45
N ARG A 158 12.85 -10.29 47.68
CA ARG A 158 13.44 -10.87 48.89
C ARG A 158 12.40 -10.92 50.00
N TYR A 159 12.35 -12.03 50.72
CA TYR A 159 11.62 -12.10 51.98
C TYR A 159 12.52 -11.63 53.12
N ASN A 160 12.08 -10.60 53.86
CA ASN A 160 12.81 -10.01 54.99
C ASN A 160 12.45 -10.75 56.28
N THR A 161 13.08 -11.91 56.49
CA THR A 161 12.95 -12.72 57.73
C THR A 161 14.10 -12.45 58.71
N ASP A 162 13.90 -12.76 59.99
CA ASP A 162 14.93 -12.63 61.05
C ASP A 162 15.73 -13.93 61.26
N GLY A 163 15.54 -14.93 60.39
CA GLY A 163 16.21 -16.23 60.41
C GLY A 163 15.62 -17.19 59.37
N HIS A 164 16.27 -18.34 59.14
CA HIS A 164 15.86 -19.32 58.11
C HIS A 164 15.72 -18.70 56.71
N TYR A 165 16.67 -17.85 56.33
CA TYR A 165 16.63 -17.09 55.07
C TYR A 165 16.55 -17.96 53.82
N ASP A 166 17.23 -19.11 53.82
CA ASP A 166 17.18 -20.14 52.80
C ASP A 166 15.77 -20.72 52.66
N THR A 167 15.18 -21.16 53.77
CA THR A 167 13.82 -21.71 53.82
C THR A 167 12.78 -20.66 53.42
N GLY A 168 12.97 -19.41 53.85
CA GLY A 168 12.12 -18.28 53.50
C GLY A 168 12.17 -17.94 52.01
N ARG A 169 13.38 -17.89 51.43
CA ARG A 169 13.59 -17.71 49.99
C ARG A 169 12.94 -18.83 49.18
N ASP A 170 13.18 -20.08 49.56
CA ASP A 170 12.64 -21.25 48.85
C ASP A 170 11.11 -21.32 48.97
N GLY A 171 10.57 -20.91 50.11
CA GLY A 171 9.14 -20.73 50.33
C GLY A 171 8.54 -19.65 49.43
N LEU A 172 9.20 -18.51 49.29
CA LEU A 172 8.81 -17.43 48.37
C LEU A 172 8.78 -17.93 46.91
N ILE A 173 9.85 -18.60 46.45
CA ILE A 173 9.92 -19.14 45.08
C ILE A 173 8.76 -20.11 44.83
N ARG A 174 8.51 -21.04 45.76
CA ARG A 174 7.41 -22.01 45.66
C ARG A 174 6.04 -21.34 45.67
N ALA A 175 5.86 -20.29 46.47
CA ALA A 175 4.60 -19.56 46.52
C ALA A 175 4.33 -18.82 45.21
N VAL A 176 5.36 -18.25 44.57
CA VAL A 176 5.25 -17.63 43.25
C VAL A 176 4.94 -18.68 42.17
N SER A 177 5.69 -19.79 42.13
CA SER A 177 5.51 -20.83 41.11
C SER A 177 4.13 -21.48 41.16
N ASN A 178 3.54 -21.59 42.36
CA ASN A 178 2.22 -22.18 42.55
C ASN A 178 1.06 -21.17 42.38
N GLY A 179 1.35 -19.91 42.05
CA GLY A 179 0.35 -18.84 41.96
C GLY A 179 -0.27 -18.44 43.30
N ASN A 180 0.31 -18.87 44.43
CA ASN A 180 -0.13 -18.44 45.75
C ASN A 180 0.25 -16.98 45.96
N TYR A 181 1.43 -16.56 45.53
CA TYR A 181 1.87 -15.16 45.57
C TYR A 181 2.07 -14.63 44.17
N VAL A 182 1.50 -13.46 43.91
CA VAL A 182 1.68 -12.74 42.64
C VAL A 182 2.38 -11.43 42.95
N PHE A 183 3.65 -11.33 42.53
CA PHE A 183 4.41 -10.09 42.57
C PHE A 183 4.46 -9.50 41.17
N GLN A 184 3.92 -8.30 41.01
CA GLN A 184 3.85 -7.61 39.74
C GLN A 184 4.34 -6.17 39.90
N VAL A 185 5.20 -5.73 38.99
CA VAL A 185 5.55 -4.32 38.81
C VAL A 185 5.21 -3.94 37.38
N ILE A 186 4.44 -2.87 37.19
CA ILE A 186 4.01 -2.40 35.87
C ILE A 186 4.53 -0.98 35.68
N PHE A 187 5.39 -0.80 34.68
CA PHE A 187 5.86 0.51 34.25
C PHE A 187 5.14 0.91 32.95
N PRO A 188 4.53 2.11 32.88
CA PRO A 188 4.13 2.69 31.61
C PRO A 188 5.34 2.79 30.67
N LEU A 189 5.15 2.40 29.42
CA LEU A 189 6.17 2.46 28.37
C LEU A 189 5.61 3.31 27.22
N GLN A 190 6.21 4.47 26.99
CA GLN A 190 5.99 5.23 25.76
C GLN A 190 6.90 4.61 24.69
N ALA A 191 6.35 3.66 23.95
CA ALA A 191 7.06 2.92 22.92
C ALA A 191 7.15 3.73 21.63
N GLU A 192 8.20 3.51 20.86
CA GLU A 192 8.49 4.13 19.58
C GLU A 192 8.40 3.07 18.47
N ARG A 193 7.72 3.38 17.36
CA ARG A 193 7.74 2.54 16.16
C ARG A 193 7.96 3.37 14.90
N ASP A 194 8.68 2.77 13.96
CA ASP A 194 8.89 3.34 12.63
C ASP A 194 8.06 2.55 11.62
N THR A 195 6.99 3.16 11.10
CA THR A 195 6.08 2.54 10.10
C THR A 195 6.44 2.94 8.68
N THR A 196 7.58 3.61 8.48
CA THR A 196 7.97 4.12 7.17
C THR A 196 8.22 3.01 6.16
N THR A 197 7.59 3.12 4.99
CA THR A 197 7.80 2.24 3.84
C THR A 197 8.00 3.07 2.58
N SER A 198 8.60 2.49 1.54
CA SER A 198 8.80 3.18 0.27
C SER A 198 8.37 2.31 -0.90
N THR A 199 7.82 2.94 -1.93
CA THR A 199 7.35 2.29 -3.16
C THR A 199 7.58 3.19 -4.38
N VAL A 200 7.60 2.60 -5.58
CA VAL A 200 7.59 3.37 -6.83
C VAL A 200 6.15 3.67 -7.21
N VAL A 201 5.82 4.95 -7.36
CA VAL A 201 4.53 5.41 -7.87
C VAL A 201 4.69 6.05 -9.24
N TRP A 202 3.68 5.89 -10.08
CA TRP A 202 3.69 6.35 -11.46
C TRP A 202 2.71 7.49 -11.65
N SER A 203 3.20 8.58 -12.24
CA SER A 203 2.39 9.70 -12.68
C SER A 203 2.40 9.77 -14.19
N GLU A 204 1.27 10.11 -14.79
CA GLU A 204 1.14 10.26 -16.23
C GLU A 204 0.84 11.72 -16.58
N SER A 205 1.51 12.23 -17.60
CA SER A 205 1.28 13.56 -18.16
C SER A 205 1.20 13.48 -19.68
N CYS A 206 0.05 13.87 -20.23
CA CYS A 206 -0.22 13.88 -21.66
C CYS A 206 -0.49 15.31 -22.12
N GLY A 207 0.10 15.71 -23.25
CA GLY A 207 -0.22 16.99 -23.91
C GLY A 207 -1.54 16.98 -24.69
N PHE A 208 -2.27 15.87 -24.64
CA PHE A 208 -3.51 15.65 -25.39
C PHE A 208 -4.52 14.86 -24.56
N ASP A 209 -5.77 14.87 -25.00
CA ASP A 209 -6.82 14.06 -24.42
C ASP A 209 -6.65 12.59 -24.81
N LYS A 210 -6.06 11.81 -23.91
CA LYS A 210 -5.82 10.37 -24.07
C LYS A 210 -7.09 9.56 -24.32
N SER A 211 -8.27 10.03 -23.88
CA SER A 211 -9.53 9.33 -24.11
C SER A 211 -9.91 9.25 -25.59
N LYS A 212 -9.33 10.14 -26.42
CA LYS A 212 -9.52 10.14 -27.88
C LYS A 212 -8.60 9.16 -28.61
N ALA A 213 -7.61 8.58 -27.93
CA ALA A 213 -6.71 7.63 -28.55
C ALA A 213 -7.46 6.36 -28.98
N THR A 214 -7.19 5.89 -30.20
CA THR A 214 -7.79 4.66 -30.75
C THR A 214 -6.87 3.45 -30.60
N GLY A 215 -5.62 3.65 -30.21
CA GLY A 215 -4.65 2.59 -29.99
C GLY A 215 -3.33 3.08 -29.41
N THR A 216 -2.42 2.13 -29.16
CA THR A 216 -1.05 2.39 -28.72
C THR A 216 -0.08 2.14 -29.87
N ALA A 217 0.95 2.98 -29.99
CA ALA A 217 2.01 2.88 -30.98
C ALA A 217 3.35 2.39 -30.37
N GLY A 218 3.35 2.04 -29.08
CA GLY A 218 4.50 1.49 -28.37
C GLY A 218 4.93 2.33 -27.17
N THR A 219 5.96 1.85 -26.49
CA THR A 219 6.53 2.45 -25.27
C THR A 219 8.05 2.44 -25.39
N VAL A 220 8.69 3.56 -25.07
CA VAL A 220 10.16 3.67 -25.04
C VAL A 220 10.59 4.14 -23.66
N CYS A 221 11.63 3.51 -23.11
CA CYS A 221 12.28 4.00 -21.90
C CYS A 221 13.10 5.25 -22.22
N THR A 222 12.76 6.38 -21.61
CA THR A 222 13.44 7.66 -21.81
C THR A 222 14.34 8.04 -20.65
N ASP A 223 14.15 7.44 -19.48
CA ASP A 223 15.00 7.64 -18.30
C ASP A 223 15.47 6.27 -17.79
N PRO A 224 16.77 5.94 -17.92
CA PRO A 224 17.30 4.61 -17.68
C PRO A 224 16.90 3.99 -16.34
N GLY A 225 16.75 2.67 -16.35
CA GLY A 225 16.55 1.90 -15.12
C GLY A 225 17.75 1.95 -14.17
N GLY A 226 17.52 1.51 -12.95
CA GLY A 226 18.51 1.48 -11.89
C GLY A 226 17.91 1.78 -10.53
N SER A 227 18.77 1.78 -9.51
CA SER A 227 18.37 2.14 -8.16
C SER A 227 18.39 3.67 -7.98
N ARG A 228 17.32 4.21 -7.39
CA ARG A 228 17.27 5.59 -6.89
C ARG A 228 17.08 5.56 -5.39
N THR A 229 17.62 6.58 -4.74
CA THR A 229 17.50 6.76 -3.30
C THR A 229 16.90 8.13 -3.02
N VAL A 230 15.95 8.18 -2.10
CA VAL A 230 15.46 9.43 -1.51
C VAL A 230 15.75 9.43 -0.02
N ASN A 231 16.18 10.56 0.52
CA ASN A 231 16.33 10.75 1.95
C ASN A 231 15.03 11.36 2.52
N GLN A 232 14.46 10.71 3.53
CA GLN A 232 13.35 11.29 4.29
C GLN A 232 13.62 11.08 5.79
N ASN A 233 13.63 12.18 6.55
CA ASN A 233 13.91 12.18 7.99
C ASN A 233 15.25 11.52 8.37
N GLY A 234 16.29 11.70 7.54
CA GLY A 234 17.62 11.15 7.80
C GLY A 234 17.78 9.65 7.53
N LYS A 235 16.76 9.00 6.96
CA LYS A 235 16.80 7.61 6.50
C LYS A 235 16.72 7.57 4.98
N ASP A 236 17.56 6.74 4.38
CA ASP A 236 17.61 6.52 2.94
C ASP A 236 16.64 5.41 2.53
N TYR A 237 15.84 5.68 1.50
CA TYR A 237 14.91 4.73 0.90
C TYR A 237 15.30 4.49 -0.54
N THR A 238 15.76 3.27 -0.83
CA THR A 238 16.20 2.87 -2.16
C THR A 238 15.13 2.02 -2.84
N GLN A 239 14.78 2.40 -4.07
CA GLN A 239 13.91 1.63 -4.95
C GLN A 239 14.60 1.39 -6.28
N SER A 240 14.23 0.30 -6.94
CA SER A 240 14.76 -0.04 -8.26
C SER A 240 13.63 -0.17 -9.27
N ALA A 241 13.84 0.37 -10.46
CA ALA A 241 12.93 0.24 -11.58
C ALA A 241 13.71 -0.12 -12.85
N SER A 242 13.08 -0.85 -13.78
CA SER A 242 13.65 -1.16 -15.10
C SER A 242 13.80 0.07 -15.99
N CYS A 243 13.03 1.12 -15.69
CA CYS A 243 13.07 2.43 -16.31
C CYS A 243 12.39 3.40 -15.33
N TRP A 244 12.83 4.65 -15.26
CA TRP A 244 12.21 5.65 -14.39
C TRP A 244 11.25 6.59 -15.11
N GLN A 245 11.29 6.62 -16.44
CA GLN A 245 10.34 7.36 -17.25
C GLN A 245 10.15 6.68 -18.59
N TYR A 246 8.90 6.42 -18.93
CA TYR A 246 8.49 5.93 -20.23
C TYR A 246 7.88 7.06 -21.06
N SER A 247 8.16 7.06 -22.36
CA SER A 247 7.37 7.76 -23.37
C SER A 247 6.44 6.74 -24.01
N ASP A 248 5.14 6.85 -23.70
CA ASP A 248 4.10 5.98 -24.22
C ASP A 248 3.44 6.68 -25.42
N ALA A 249 3.47 6.05 -26.59
CA ALA A 249 2.95 6.60 -27.83
C ALA A 249 1.52 6.08 -28.10
N TYR A 250 0.63 6.98 -28.52
CA TYR A 250 -0.78 6.73 -28.77
C TYR A 250 -1.18 7.22 -30.16
N ILE A 251 -2.03 6.44 -30.83
CA ILE A 251 -2.62 6.81 -32.12
C ILE A 251 -3.88 7.63 -31.83
N VAL A 252 -3.89 8.89 -32.25
CA VAL A 252 -4.99 9.82 -32.05
C VAL A 252 -5.60 10.17 -33.41
N PRO A 253 -6.89 9.90 -33.63
CA PRO A 253 -7.54 10.25 -34.87
C PRO A 253 -7.63 11.76 -35.01
N VAL A 254 -7.43 12.24 -36.24
CA VAL A 254 -7.71 13.62 -36.61
C VAL A 254 -9.14 13.69 -37.15
N SER A 255 -9.90 14.70 -36.74
CA SER A 255 -11.27 14.91 -37.22
C SER A 255 -11.30 15.56 -38.61
N SER A 256 -10.14 15.90 -39.17
CA SER A 256 -10.03 16.53 -40.46
C SER A 256 -10.48 15.59 -41.58
N THR A 257 -11.23 16.15 -42.52
CA THR A 257 -11.60 15.49 -43.76
C THR A 257 -10.58 15.78 -44.87
N GLY A 258 -9.46 16.44 -44.56
CA GLY A 258 -8.46 16.86 -45.55
C GLY A 258 -9.11 17.68 -46.67
N ASN A 259 -8.80 17.35 -47.92
CA ASN A 259 -9.44 17.96 -49.08
C ASN A 259 -10.76 17.26 -49.50
N CYS A 260 -11.19 16.23 -48.78
CA CYS A 260 -12.42 15.48 -49.07
C CYS A 260 -13.72 16.20 -48.68
N SER A 261 -13.67 17.30 -47.92
CA SER A 261 -14.86 17.94 -47.35
C SER A 261 -15.94 18.26 -48.39
N THR A 262 -15.55 18.85 -49.52
CA THR A 262 -16.46 19.21 -50.63
C THR A 262 -17.10 18.00 -51.28
N LEU A 263 -16.32 16.92 -51.49
CA LEU A 263 -16.84 15.68 -52.08
C LEU A 263 -17.75 14.93 -51.12
N MET A 264 -17.44 14.93 -49.82
CA MET A 264 -18.27 14.30 -48.78
C MET A 264 -19.61 15.02 -48.56
N ALA A 265 -19.65 16.34 -48.78
CA ALA A 265 -20.88 17.14 -48.67
C ALA A 265 -21.74 17.08 -49.95
N ASN A 266 -21.20 16.58 -51.06
CA ASN A 266 -21.92 16.51 -52.33
C ASN A 266 -22.89 15.31 -52.35
N LYS A 267 -24.19 15.59 -52.41
CA LYS A 267 -25.26 14.58 -52.44
C LYS A 267 -25.20 13.65 -53.66
N ASN A 268 -24.50 14.05 -54.72
CA ASN A 268 -24.33 13.26 -55.93
C ASN A 268 -23.10 12.33 -55.86
N CYS A 269 -22.29 12.41 -54.80
CA CYS A 269 -21.11 11.58 -54.61
C CYS A 269 -21.37 10.46 -53.59
N THR A 270 -20.85 9.27 -53.84
CA THR A 270 -20.85 8.14 -52.90
C THR A 270 -19.44 7.54 -52.83
N VAL A 271 -19.01 7.14 -51.63
CA VAL A 271 -17.68 6.53 -51.44
C VAL A 271 -17.65 5.15 -52.10
N SER A 272 -16.84 5.01 -53.16
CA SER A 272 -16.69 3.76 -53.92
C SER A 272 -15.59 2.86 -53.37
N ALA A 273 -14.45 3.44 -52.96
CA ALA A 273 -13.31 2.71 -52.42
C ALA A 273 -12.53 3.54 -51.40
N ARG A 274 -11.75 2.86 -50.55
CA ARG A 274 -10.77 3.46 -49.65
C ARG A 274 -9.48 2.64 -49.72
N SER A 275 -8.35 3.32 -49.83
CA SER A 275 -7.02 2.73 -49.75
C SER A 275 -6.17 3.52 -48.77
N CYS A 276 -5.36 2.83 -47.97
CA CYS A 276 -4.28 3.44 -47.21
C CYS A 276 -2.98 3.18 -47.97
N THR A 277 -2.26 4.24 -48.30
CA THR A 277 -0.89 4.21 -48.83
C THR A 277 0.10 4.51 -47.72
#